data_AF-A0A1M6VNX9-F1
#
_entry.id   AF-A0A1M6VNX9-F1
#
_cell.length_a   1.000
_cell.length_b   1.000
_cell.length_c   1.000
_cell.angle_alpha   90.00
_cell.angle_beta   90.00
_cell.angle_gamma   90.00
#
_symmetry.space_group_name_H-M   'P 1'
#
loop_
_entity.id
_entity.type
_entity.pdbx_description
1 polymer ?
#
loop_
_entity_poly.entity_id
_entity_poly.type
_entity_poly.pdbx_seq_one_letter_code
_entity_poly.pdbx_strand_id
1 'polypeptide(L)'
;MTKKKGSLKVFMVVLAVFISTFCLVLPVSAAARGAWAPNTAYAVSDTVTYSGSTYTCRQAHTSLVGWEPSNVPALWEKGGSGTTTPPATNGVTFYADINYGGAAITLGVGNYTLSQLNEKGIPNDWMSSLKVPDGWTVEVYENDNFGGTKWTYTSSSSWVGDNVNDKMSSVKIYTGSSNPDPSVTKPSEVPSNIWTYTVNVDNKFGKGGDFALLLCAVIKKESSFGAGLPGSPSAGDGLMQVEPNTRSAYLSQFSSTFGHAYNHSSEQDQVSLGGLILNEKIAKFGNIYNGLLHYNGGDYWYPGATDSYGRPILANQYADVVYGTYKGYGGKN
;
A
#
# COMPACT_ATOMS: atom_id res chain seq x y z
N MET A 1 3.91 84.31 42.45
CA MET A 1 2.47 84.11 42.74
C MET A 1 1.96 83.16 41.66
N THR A 2 1.37 81.98 41.87
CA THR A 2 0.45 81.53 42.91
C THR A 2 0.33 80.00 42.81
N LYS A 3 0.28 79.30 43.95
CA LYS A 3 -0.04 77.86 44.09
C LYS A 3 -1.54 77.61 43.91
N LYS A 4 -1.92 76.46 43.34
CA LYS A 4 -3.12 75.62 43.65
C LYS A 4 -2.85 74.23 43.03
N LYS A 5 -2.50 73.14 43.75
CA LYS A 5 -3.16 72.26 44.75
C LYS A 5 -4.43 71.52 44.26
N GLY A 6 -4.32 70.18 44.20
CA GLY A 6 -5.38 69.16 44.14
C GLY A 6 -4.79 67.78 43.72
N SER A 7 -4.17 67.01 44.63
CA SER A 7 -4.68 65.78 45.31
C SER A 7 -5.12 64.65 44.35
N LEU A 8 -4.30 63.65 44.03
CA LEU A 8 -3.98 62.37 44.74
C LEU A 8 -5.02 61.24 44.56
N LYS A 9 -4.68 60.22 43.72
CA LYS A 9 -4.64 58.75 43.97
C LYS A 9 -4.72 57.95 42.64
N VAL A 10 -3.59 57.42 42.13
CA VAL A 10 -3.11 55.99 42.16
C VAL A 10 -3.89 55.04 41.23
N PHE A 11 -3.27 54.57 40.13
CA PHE A 11 -2.96 53.14 39.85
C PHE A 11 -2.20 52.98 38.50
N MET A 12 -1.05 52.29 38.59
CA MET A 12 -0.37 51.37 37.64
C MET A 12 -0.64 51.45 36.11
N VAL A 13 0.36 51.61 35.22
CA VAL A 13 1.42 50.68 34.70
C VAL A 13 1.24 50.49 33.18
N VAL A 14 2.36 50.37 32.47
CA VAL A 14 2.58 50.03 31.05
C VAL A 14 2.35 51.12 30.01
N LEU A 15 3.40 51.91 29.75
CA LEU A 15 3.66 52.40 28.39
C LEU A 15 4.57 51.37 27.73
N ALA A 16 3.97 50.43 26.99
CA ALA A 16 4.68 49.47 26.19
C ALA A 16 5.39 50.20 25.04
N VAL A 17 6.68 50.43 25.20
CA VAL A 17 7.56 50.68 24.07
C VAL A 17 7.54 49.37 23.26
N PHE A 18 6.87 49.39 22.11
CA PHE A 18 7.02 48.38 21.07
C PHE A 18 8.46 48.47 20.55
N ILE A 19 9.40 47.90 21.32
CA ILE A 19 10.67 47.47 20.76
C ILE A 19 10.28 46.33 19.84
N SER A 20 10.24 46.66 18.55
CA SER A 20 10.29 45.71 17.47
C SER A 20 11.56 44.88 17.66
N THR A 21 11.46 43.82 18.46
CA THR A 21 12.21 42.61 18.20
C THR A 21 11.69 42.13 16.87
N PHE A 22 12.32 42.62 15.81
CA PHE A 22 12.48 41.89 14.58
C PHE A 22 13.18 40.59 14.99
N CYS A 23 12.40 39.61 15.48
CA CYS A 23 12.84 38.24 15.51
C CYS A 23 13.19 37.96 14.06
N LEU A 24 14.48 37.84 13.79
CA LEU A 24 14.97 37.18 12.60
C LEU A 24 14.31 35.80 12.61
N VAL A 25 13.19 35.67 11.91
CA VAL A 25 12.65 34.38 11.53
C VAL A 25 13.65 33.89 10.51
N LEU A 26 14.72 33.25 10.98
CA LEU A 26 15.54 32.44 10.10
C LEU A 26 14.55 31.50 9.41
N PRO A 27 14.49 31.43 8.07
CA PRO A 27 13.68 30.42 7.43
C PRO A 27 14.21 29.08 7.96
N VAL A 28 13.36 28.35 8.69
CA VAL A 28 13.71 27.01 9.12
C VAL A 28 13.80 26.20 7.84
N SER A 29 15.03 25.97 7.40
CA SER A 29 15.34 25.08 6.30
C SER A 29 14.83 23.69 6.66
N ALA A 30 14.24 22.99 5.69
CA ALA A 30 13.86 21.59 5.80
C ALA A 30 15.00 20.78 6.44
N ALA A 31 14.74 20.15 7.58
CA ALA A 31 15.73 19.36 8.29
C ALA A 31 15.31 17.89 8.36
N ALA A 32 16.28 16.98 8.20
CA ALA A 32 16.08 15.56 8.50
C ALA A 32 16.12 15.36 10.02
N ARG A 33 14.97 15.09 10.62
CA ARG A 33 14.78 15.02 12.08
C ARG A 33 14.93 13.61 12.67
N GLY A 34 15.27 12.62 11.84
CA GLY A 34 15.43 11.22 12.28
C GLY A 34 14.08 10.54 12.56
N ALA A 35 14.03 9.60 13.50
CA ALA A 35 12.78 8.91 13.84
C ALA A 35 11.74 9.88 14.41
N TRP A 36 10.47 9.72 14.02
CA TRP A 36 9.36 10.47 14.59
C TRP A 36 9.26 10.22 16.09
N ALA A 37 9.02 11.28 16.86
CA ALA A 37 8.84 11.23 18.30
C ALA A 37 7.61 12.06 18.70
N PRO A 38 6.86 11.64 19.73
CA PRO A 38 5.77 12.44 20.28
C PRO A 38 6.31 13.67 21.02
N ASN A 39 5.45 14.67 21.22
CA ASN A 39 5.76 15.92 21.92
C ASN A 39 6.96 16.69 21.33
N THR A 40 7.21 16.52 20.04
CA THR A 40 8.34 17.13 19.32
C THR A 40 7.84 18.16 18.33
N ALA A 41 8.45 19.35 18.33
CA ALA A 41 8.14 20.40 17.37
C ALA A 41 8.78 20.10 16.01
N TYR A 42 7.96 20.09 14.96
CA TYR A 42 8.32 19.88 13.56
C TYR A 42 7.91 21.09 12.72
N ALA A 43 8.84 21.59 11.91
CA ALA A 43 8.58 22.66 10.95
C ALA A 43 8.03 22.09 9.63
N VAL A 44 7.42 22.94 8.80
CA VAL A 44 7.04 22.54 7.44
C VAL A 44 8.28 22.07 6.68
N SER A 45 8.14 21.00 5.92
CA SER A 45 9.19 20.32 5.16
C SER A 45 10.25 19.57 5.99
N ASP A 46 10.18 19.57 7.32
CA ASP A 46 10.96 18.61 8.12
C ASP A 46 10.65 17.18 7.69
N THR A 47 11.65 16.31 7.64
CA THR A 47 11.45 14.88 7.36
C THR A 47 11.70 14.02 8.60
N VAL A 48 10.86 13.01 8.80
CA VAL A 48 10.98 12.03 9.89
C VAL A 48 10.83 10.60 9.36
N THR A 49 11.39 9.62 10.06
CA THR A 49 11.14 8.20 9.80
C THR A 49 10.13 7.62 10.78
N TYR A 50 9.12 6.92 10.29
CA TYR A 50 8.16 6.21 11.13
C TYR A 50 7.72 4.90 10.44
N SER A 51 7.77 3.79 11.17
CA SER A 51 7.47 2.45 10.65
C SER A 51 8.15 2.14 9.30
N GLY A 52 9.44 2.45 9.19
CA GLY A 52 10.25 2.18 8.00
C GLY A 52 9.97 3.09 6.79
N SER A 53 9.10 4.09 6.91
CA SER A 53 8.81 5.07 5.84
C SER A 53 9.25 6.48 6.23
N THR A 54 9.65 7.29 5.24
CA THR A 54 9.95 8.71 5.43
C THR A 54 8.71 9.55 5.19
N TYR A 55 8.48 10.52 6.08
CA TYR A 55 7.38 11.46 6.00
C TYR A 55 7.88 12.89 6.06
N THR A 56 7.28 13.76 5.25
CA THR A 56 7.54 15.19 5.17
C THR A 56 6.43 15.93 5.89
N CYS A 57 6.78 16.80 6.82
CA CYS A 57 5.83 17.62 7.55
C CYS A 57 5.16 18.62 6.58
N ARG A 58 3.82 18.57 6.46
CA ARG A 58 3.05 19.50 5.62
C ARG A 58 2.72 20.81 6.34
N GLN A 59 2.53 20.75 7.65
CA GLN A 59 2.11 21.86 8.48
C GLN A 59 2.93 21.87 9.76
N ALA A 60 3.54 22.99 10.12
CA ALA A 60 4.34 23.08 11.35
C ALA A 60 3.45 22.80 12.58
N HIS A 61 3.90 21.92 13.46
CA HIS A 61 3.15 21.50 14.64
C HIS A 61 4.06 20.93 15.73
N THR A 62 3.52 20.74 16.94
CA THR A 62 4.11 19.87 17.97
C THR A 62 3.36 18.54 17.95
N SER A 63 4.07 17.44 17.75
CA SER A 63 3.45 16.11 17.66
C SER A 63 2.81 15.68 18.99
N LEU A 64 1.78 14.85 18.91
CA LEU A 64 1.14 14.19 20.05
C LEU A 64 1.13 12.68 19.84
N VAL A 65 0.98 11.92 20.93
CA VAL A 65 0.72 10.47 20.83
C VAL A 65 -0.60 10.26 20.09
N GLY A 66 -0.63 9.34 19.12
CA GLY A 66 -1.76 9.17 18.19
C GLY A 66 -1.68 10.04 16.93
N TRP A 67 -0.70 10.94 16.82
CA TRP A 67 -0.42 11.72 15.62
C TRP A 67 0.81 11.20 14.87
N GLU A 68 0.98 9.88 14.87
CA GLU A 68 2.05 9.25 14.11
C GLU A 68 1.85 9.55 12.61
N PRO A 69 2.93 9.70 11.82
CA PRO A 69 2.85 10.22 10.46
C PRO A 69 1.89 9.48 9.50
N SER A 70 1.67 8.18 9.70
CA SER A 70 0.70 7.40 8.92
C SER A 70 -0.76 7.71 9.26
N ASN A 71 -1.03 8.21 10.47
CA ASN A 71 -2.36 8.34 11.05
C ASN A 71 -2.97 9.73 10.79
N VAL A 72 -2.13 10.73 10.49
CA VAL A 72 -2.52 12.13 10.31
C VAL A 72 -1.98 12.74 8.99
N PRO A 73 -2.50 12.33 7.81
CA PRO A 73 -2.01 12.80 6.50
C PRO A 73 -2.17 14.31 6.23
N ALA A 74 -2.99 14.99 7.03
CA ALA A 74 -3.11 16.45 6.99
C ALA A 74 -1.82 17.14 7.49
N LEU A 75 -1.08 16.50 8.40
CA LEU A 75 0.17 16.99 8.98
C LEU A 75 1.40 16.40 8.30
N TRP A 76 1.28 15.24 7.65
CA TRP A 76 2.40 14.49 7.07
C TRP A 76 2.13 14.00 5.65
N GLU A 77 3.14 14.12 4.79
CA GLU A 77 3.18 13.57 3.43
C GLU A 77 4.14 12.40 3.40
N LYS A 78 3.75 11.26 2.84
CA LYS A 78 4.67 10.14 2.65
C LYS A 78 5.63 10.45 1.50
N GLY A 79 6.92 10.52 1.78
CA GLY A 79 7.99 10.87 0.83
C GLY A 79 8.27 12.37 0.70
N GLY A 80 9.55 12.75 0.68
CA GLY A 80 10.02 14.09 0.34
C GLY A 80 11.52 14.25 0.52
N SER A 81 12.09 15.12 -0.32
CA SER A 81 13.53 15.30 -0.53
C SER A 81 14.21 16.01 0.64
N GLY A 82 15.08 15.28 1.35
CA GLY A 82 16.00 15.82 2.35
C GLY A 82 17.05 14.77 2.67
N THR A 83 18.19 14.87 1.98
CA THR A 83 19.37 14.00 2.15
C THR A 83 20.06 14.28 3.48
N THR A 84 20.28 13.25 4.31
CA THR A 84 21.60 12.84 4.83
C THR A 84 21.46 11.67 5.82
N THR A 85 21.55 10.44 5.30
CA THR A 85 22.08 9.20 5.92
C THR A 85 22.20 8.18 4.75
N PRO A 86 23.28 7.38 4.62
CA PRO A 86 23.58 6.54 3.44
C PRO A 86 22.36 5.75 2.92
N PRO A 87 22.17 5.61 1.59
CA PRO A 87 20.91 5.17 1.03
C PRO A 87 20.62 3.71 1.39
N ALA A 88 19.62 3.48 2.22
CA ALA A 88 18.76 2.32 2.04
C ALA A 88 17.90 2.61 0.80
N THR A 89 18.48 2.42 -0.37
CA THR A 89 17.76 2.44 -1.65
C THR A 89 16.71 1.34 -1.57
N ASN A 90 15.42 1.70 -1.59
CA ASN A 90 14.31 0.73 -1.60
C ASN A 90 14.44 -0.20 -2.81
N GLY A 91 15.04 -1.37 -2.61
CA GLY A 91 15.40 -2.27 -3.69
C GLY A 91 16.10 -3.53 -3.21
N VAL A 92 16.26 -4.49 -4.11
CA VAL A 92 17.03 -5.72 -3.90
C VAL A 92 18.49 -5.41 -4.14
N THR A 93 19.35 -5.73 -3.17
CA THR A 93 20.80 -5.57 -3.32
C THR A 93 21.42 -6.91 -3.68
N PHE A 94 22.10 -6.98 -4.81
CA PHE A 94 22.89 -8.13 -5.26
C PHE A 94 24.37 -7.91 -4.95
N TYR A 95 25.06 -8.98 -4.58
CA TYR A 95 26.45 -8.95 -4.13
C TYR A 95 27.29 -9.94 -4.94
N ALA A 96 28.52 -9.51 -5.28
CA ALA A 96 29.50 -10.32 -6.00
C ALA A 96 29.88 -11.58 -5.22
N ASP A 97 29.99 -11.46 -3.90
CA ASP A 97 30.50 -12.51 -3.03
C ASP A 97 29.43 -13.02 -2.06
N ILE A 98 29.67 -14.19 -1.48
CA ILE A 98 28.89 -14.75 -0.37
C ILE A 98 28.92 -13.80 0.85
N ASN A 99 27.96 -13.98 1.77
CA ASN A 99 27.80 -13.23 3.02
C ASN A 99 27.64 -11.71 2.82
N TYR A 100 27.03 -11.30 1.72
CA TYR A 100 26.83 -9.90 1.36
C TYR A 100 28.16 -9.14 1.21
N GLY A 101 29.21 -9.83 0.77
CA GLY A 101 30.54 -9.29 0.52
C GLY A 101 30.71 -8.76 -0.90
N GLY A 102 31.87 -8.16 -1.16
CA GLY A 102 32.24 -7.69 -2.49
C GLY A 102 31.47 -6.46 -2.96
N ALA A 103 31.51 -6.24 -4.28
CA ALA A 103 30.76 -5.16 -4.91
C ALA A 103 29.25 -5.43 -4.80
N ALA A 104 28.48 -4.37 -4.57
CA ALA A 104 27.04 -4.46 -4.32
C ALA A 104 26.28 -3.47 -5.21
N ILE A 105 25.22 -3.95 -5.86
CA ILE A 105 24.36 -3.13 -6.71
C ILE A 105 22.90 -3.32 -6.27
N THR A 106 22.16 -2.23 -6.14
CA THR A 106 20.75 -2.27 -5.74
C THR A 106 19.84 -1.95 -6.92
N LEU A 107 18.88 -2.83 -7.19
CA LEU A 107 17.84 -2.66 -8.21
C LEU A 107 16.47 -2.47 -7.57
N GLY A 108 15.63 -1.63 -8.17
CA GLY A 108 14.22 -1.51 -7.81
C GLY A 108 13.35 -2.61 -8.42
N VAL A 109 12.04 -2.47 -8.27
CA VAL A 109 11.05 -3.29 -9.01
C VAL A 109 11.24 -3.08 -10.51
N GLY A 110 11.20 -4.19 -11.27
CA GLY A 110 11.37 -4.17 -12.71
C GLY A 110 11.79 -5.53 -13.27
N ASN A 111 11.84 -5.59 -14.60
CA ASN A 111 12.37 -6.72 -15.33
C ASN A 111 13.67 -6.28 -16.01
N TYR A 112 14.76 -7.00 -15.79
CA TYR A 112 16.09 -6.65 -16.26
C TYR A 112 16.66 -7.79 -17.11
N THR A 113 16.89 -7.52 -18.39
CA THR A 113 17.70 -8.38 -19.28
C THR A 113 19.19 -8.19 -18.98
N LEU A 114 20.04 -9.05 -19.53
CA LEU A 114 21.49 -8.99 -19.33
C LEU A 114 22.08 -7.62 -19.70
N SER A 115 21.63 -7.04 -20.83
CA SER A 115 22.07 -5.70 -21.25
C SER A 115 21.75 -4.65 -20.18
N GLN A 116 20.55 -4.71 -19.61
CA GLN A 116 20.09 -3.77 -18.58
C GLN A 116 20.81 -3.99 -17.25
N LEU A 117 21.16 -5.23 -16.91
CA LEU A 117 21.99 -5.55 -15.74
C LEU A 117 23.40 -4.97 -15.88
N ASN A 118 24.03 -5.16 -17.05
CA ASN A 118 25.35 -4.61 -17.35
C ASN A 118 25.36 -3.07 -17.26
N GLU A 119 24.32 -2.40 -17.76
CA GLU A 119 24.15 -0.93 -17.63
C GLU A 119 24.04 -0.47 -16.17
N LYS A 120 23.53 -1.33 -15.28
CA LYS A 120 23.47 -1.08 -13.83
C LYS A 120 24.73 -1.51 -13.08
N GLY A 121 25.71 -2.08 -13.78
CA GLY A 121 26.97 -2.56 -13.21
C GLY A 121 26.88 -3.94 -12.57
N ILE A 122 25.89 -4.76 -12.94
CA ILE A 122 25.80 -6.17 -12.56
C ILE A 122 26.24 -7.02 -13.77
N PRO A 123 27.45 -7.62 -13.74
CA PRO A 123 27.93 -8.50 -14.81
C PRO A 123 27.11 -9.79 -14.95
N ASN A 124 27.22 -10.45 -16.10
CA ASN A 124 26.72 -11.81 -16.28
C ASN A 124 27.37 -12.75 -15.27
N ASP A 125 26.64 -13.77 -14.80
CA ASP A 125 27.23 -14.89 -14.06
C ASP A 125 28.06 -14.43 -12.85
N TRP A 126 27.51 -13.51 -12.05
CA TRP A 126 28.28 -12.76 -11.06
C TRP A 126 27.73 -12.80 -9.62
N MET A 127 26.45 -13.17 -9.46
CA MET A 127 25.75 -12.99 -8.20
C MET A 127 25.94 -14.20 -7.27
N SER A 128 26.47 -13.94 -6.07
CA SER A 128 26.72 -14.95 -5.03
C SER A 128 25.83 -14.80 -3.78
N SER A 129 25.31 -13.60 -3.52
CA SER A 129 24.36 -13.35 -2.42
C SER A 129 23.46 -12.14 -2.70
N LEU A 130 22.33 -12.04 -1.98
CA LEU A 130 21.37 -10.95 -2.17
C LEU A 130 20.60 -10.59 -0.90
N LYS A 131 20.31 -9.29 -0.72
CA LYS A 131 19.35 -8.79 0.26
C LYS A 131 18.03 -8.45 -0.42
N VAL A 132 16.96 -9.06 0.06
CA VAL A 132 15.60 -8.86 -0.46
C VAL A 132 14.79 -8.15 0.63
N PRO A 133 14.21 -6.97 0.34
CA PRO A 133 13.29 -6.32 1.28
C PRO A 133 12.06 -7.18 1.57
N ASP A 134 11.51 -7.05 2.77
CA ASP A 134 10.31 -7.78 3.16
C ASP A 134 9.15 -7.51 2.18
N GLY A 135 8.50 -8.58 1.73
CA GLY A 135 7.38 -8.51 0.78
C GLY A 135 7.78 -8.37 -0.69
N TRP A 136 9.06 -8.53 -1.05
CA TRP A 136 9.55 -8.52 -2.43
C TRP A 136 9.86 -9.94 -2.90
N THR A 137 9.70 -10.15 -4.20
CA THR A 137 10.07 -11.39 -4.89
C THR A 137 11.11 -11.09 -5.96
N VAL A 138 12.11 -11.95 -6.04
CA VAL A 138 13.18 -11.92 -7.02
C VAL A 138 13.19 -13.24 -7.76
N GLU A 139 12.90 -13.22 -9.06
CA GLU A 139 13.07 -14.36 -9.94
C GLU A 139 14.36 -14.19 -10.73
N VAL A 140 15.36 -15.00 -10.40
CA VAL A 140 16.68 -15.07 -11.05
C VAL A 140 16.63 -16.14 -12.13
N TYR A 141 17.16 -15.83 -13.31
CA TYR A 141 17.17 -16.71 -14.47
C TYR A 141 18.59 -16.98 -14.95
N GLU A 142 18.85 -18.25 -15.28
CA GLU A 142 20.13 -18.75 -15.78
C GLU A 142 20.52 -18.13 -17.13
N ASN A 143 19.54 -17.88 -18.00
CA ASN A 143 19.77 -17.30 -19.32
C ASN A 143 19.17 -15.89 -19.45
N ASP A 144 19.64 -15.13 -20.43
CA ASP A 144 19.07 -13.82 -20.78
C ASP A 144 17.61 -13.94 -21.24
N ASN A 145 16.89 -12.82 -21.25
CA ASN A 145 15.48 -12.71 -21.63
C ASN A 145 14.56 -13.67 -20.85
N PHE A 146 14.88 -13.90 -19.57
CA PHE A 146 14.11 -14.71 -18.62
C PHE A 146 13.97 -16.18 -19.02
N GLY A 147 14.98 -16.72 -19.72
CA GLY A 147 15.04 -18.11 -20.13
C GLY A 147 15.85 -19.00 -19.17
N GLY A 148 15.87 -20.31 -19.46
CA GLY A 148 16.66 -21.28 -18.68
C GLY A 148 16.06 -21.60 -17.31
N THR A 149 16.90 -22.10 -16.40
CA THR A 149 16.49 -22.44 -15.04
C THR A 149 16.11 -21.17 -14.27
N LYS A 150 15.01 -21.22 -13.50
CA LYS A 150 14.52 -20.12 -12.67
C LYS A 150 14.69 -20.45 -11.19
N TRP A 151 15.23 -19.52 -10.42
CA TRP A 151 15.26 -19.55 -8.97
C TRP A 151 14.49 -18.35 -8.39
N THR A 152 13.86 -18.52 -7.24
CA THR A 152 12.99 -17.51 -6.63
C THR A 152 13.43 -17.23 -5.20
N TYR A 153 13.60 -15.94 -4.88
CA TYR A 153 13.94 -15.45 -3.54
C TYR A 153 12.86 -14.49 -3.04
N THR A 154 12.35 -14.75 -1.85
CA THR A 154 11.40 -13.89 -1.13
C THR A 154 11.97 -13.35 0.19
N SER A 155 13.24 -13.66 0.48
CA SER A 155 13.98 -13.19 1.63
C SER A 155 15.47 -13.12 1.27
N SER A 156 16.24 -12.42 2.08
CA SER A 156 17.69 -12.28 1.89
C SER A 156 18.39 -13.63 1.98
N SER A 157 19.34 -13.90 1.09
CA SER A 157 20.20 -15.09 1.17
C SER A 157 21.66 -14.68 1.22
N SER A 158 22.35 -15.06 2.28
CA SER A 158 23.80 -14.86 2.40
C SER A 158 24.59 -15.79 1.47
N TRP A 159 23.97 -16.84 0.93
CA TRP A 159 24.55 -17.74 -0.05
C TRP A 159 23.47 -18.30 -0.98
N VAL A 160 23.61 -18.12 -2.29
CA VAL A 160 22.58 -18.59 -3.23
C VAL A 160 22.63 -20.09 -3.55
N GLY A 161 23.72 -20.76 -3.20
CA GLY A 161 23.94 -22.19 -3.43
C GLY A 161 24.65 -22.49 -4.74
N ASP A 162 25.35 -23.62 -4.80
CA ASP A 162 26.22 -24.01 -5.94
C ASP A 162 25.50 -24.04 -7.29
N ASN A 163 24.19 -24.31 -7.28
CA ASN A 163 23.39 -24.41 -8.50
C ASN A 163 23.07 -23.04 -9.13
N VAL A 164 23.08 -21.96 -8.34
CA VAL A 164 22.68 -20.60 -8.74
C VAL A 164 23.87 -19.64 -8.80
N ASN A 165 24.89 -19.90 -7.98
CA ASN A 165 26.06 -19.07 -7.86
C ASN A 165 26.68 -18.79 -9.23
N ASP A 166 26.91 -17.51 -9.53
CA ASP A 166 27.54 -17.08 -10.77
C ASP A 166 26.79 -17.59 -12.02
N LYS A 167 25.45 -17.54 -12.00
CA LYS A 167 24.61 -17.91 -13.15
C LYS A 167 23.50 -16.92 -13.49
N MET A 168 23.39 -15.81 -12.78
CA MET A 168 22.33 -14.84 -13.06
C MET A 168 22.61 -14.11 -14.38
N SER A 169 21.77 -14.34 -15.38
CA SER A 169 21.81 -13.64 -16.67
C SER A 169 20.63 -12.68 -16.88
N SER A 170 19.49 -12.89 -16.19
CA SER A 170 18.38 -11.93 -16.15
C SER A 170 17.56 -12.06 -14.86
N VAL A 171 16.81 -11.02 -14.49
CA VAL A 171 16.06 -10.99 -13.23
C VAL A 171 14.74 -10.24 -13.33
N LYS A 172 13.71 -10.75 -12.66
CA LYS A 172 12.45 -10.03 -12.40
C LYS A 172 12.33 -9.74 -10.93
N ILE A 173 12.00 -8.48 -10.60
CA ILE A 173 11.84 -7.99 -9.24
C ILE A 173 10.46 -7.37 -9.14
N TYR A 174 9.64 -7.85 -8.22
CA TYR A 174 8.30 -7.32 -8.00
C TYR A 174 7.90 -7.38 -6.53
N THR A 175 7.07 -6.43 -6.12
CA THR A 175 6.45 -6.41 -4.79
C THR A 175 5.24 -7.33 -4.76
N GLY A 176 5.13 -8.14 -3.71
CA GLY A 176 4.15 -9.21 -3.58
C GLY A 176 4.82 -10.57 -3.72
N SER A 177 4.79 -11.36 -2.65
CA SER A 177 5.17 -12.78 -2.67
C SER A 177 4.15 -13.56 -3.49
N SER A 178 4.58 -14.36 -4.45
CA SER A 178 3.73 -15.38 -5.10
C SER A 178 3.30 -16.50 -4.15
N ASN A 179 3.49 -16.34 -2.84
CA ASN A 179 2.94 -17.22 -1.84
C ASN A 179 2.13 -16.39 -0.83
N PRO A 180 0.86 -16.74 -0.58
CA PRO A 180 0.19 -16.36 0.65
C PRO A 180 1.04 -16.78 1.86
N ASP A 181 0.75 -16.26 3.06
CA ASP A 181 1.26 -16.84 4.31
C ASP A 181 1.24 -18.38 4.17
N PRO A 182 2.33 -19.12 4.46
CA PRO A 182 2.37 -20.58 4.26
C PRO A 182 1.24 -21.34 4.99
N SER A 183 0.50 -20.68 5.89
CA SER A 183 -0.73 -21.21 6.50
C SER A 183 -2.03 -20.97 5.71
N VAL A 184 -2.06 -20.03 4.76
CA VAL A 184 -3.24 -19.71 3.95
C VAL A 184 -3.21 -20.52 2.65
N THR A 185 -4.15 -21.45 2.51
CA THR A 185 -4.25 -22.35 1.36
C THR A 185 -5.54 -22.08 0.58
N LYS A 186 -5.51 -22.36 -0.73
CA LYS A 186 -6.69 -22.24 -1.60
C LYS A 186 -7.82 -23.15 -1.08
N PRO A 187 -9.02 -22.64 -0.78
CA PRO A 187 -10.16 -23.49 -0.46
C PRO A 187 -10.45 -24.47 -1.60
N SER A 188 -10.86 -25.70 -1.25
CA SER A 188 -11.01 -26.79 -2.22
C SER A 188 -12.02 -26.48 -3.33
N GLU A 189 -13.13 -25.82 -2.99
CA GLU A 189 -14.18 -25.44 -3.93
C GLU A 189 -13.83 -24.26 -4.85
N VAL A 190 -12.82 -23.45 -4.49
CA VAL A 190 -12.45 -22.27 -5.27
C VAL A 190 -11.68 -22.71 -6.53
N PRO A 191 -12.13 -22.35 -7.74
CA PRO A 191 -11.40 -22.64 -8.98
C PRO A 191 -10.00 -22.02 -8.98
N SER A 192 -9.02 -22.70 -9.58
CA SER A 192 -7.61 -22.27 -9.55
C SER A 192 -7.37 -20.91 -10.23
N ASN A 193 -8.10 -20.58 -11.29
CA ASN A 193 -8.03 -19.26 -11.93
C ASN A 193 -8.53 -18.15 -10.99
N ILE A 194 -9.66 -18.37 -10.29
CA ILE A 194 -10.18 -17.42 -9.29
C ILE A 194 -9.18 -17.22 -8.14
N TRP A 195 -8.56 -18.30 -7.67
CA TRP A 195 -7.52 -18.21 -6.66
C TRP A 195 -6.34 -17.34 -7.14
N THR A 196 -5.86 -17.58 -8.35
CA THR A 196 -4.81 -16.74 -8.95
C THR A 196 -5.21 -15.28 -8.99
N TYR A 197 -6.43 -14.95 -9.45
CA TYR A 197 -6.89 -13.57 -9.54
C TYR A 197 -6.94 -12.89 -8.17
N THR A 198 -7.48 -13.58 -7.16
CA THR A 198 -7.63 -13.05 -5.80
C THR A 198 -6.30 -12.91 -5.08
N VAL A 199 -5.37 -13.85 -5.26
CA VAL A 199 -3.99 -13.75 -4.74
C VAL A 199 -3.24 -12.57 -5.37
N ASN A 200 -3.40 -12.34 -6.68
CA ASN A 200 -2.79 -11.17 -7.33
C ASN A 200 -3.25 -9.84 -6.71
N VAL A 201 -4.54 -9.75 -6.35
CA VAL A 201 -5.11 -8.57 -5.70
C VAL A 201 -4.69 -8.47 -4.23
N ASP A 202 -4.69 -9.58 -3.49
CA ASP A 202 -4.15 -9.65 -2.13
C ASP A 202 -2.71 -9.14 -2.05
N ASN A 203 -1.87 -9.65 -2.94
CA ASN A 203 -0.46 -9.26 -3.06
C ASN A 203 -0.32 -7.78 -3.38
N LYS A 204 -1.19 -7.24 -4.24
CA LYS A 204 -1.20 -5.81 -4.56
C LYS A 204 -1.42 -4.94 -3.32
N PHE A 205 -2.21 -5.41 -2.36
CA PHE A 205 -2.51 -4.71 -1.12
C PHE A 205 -1.69 -5.21 0.08
N GLY A 206 -0.76 -6.15 -0.12
CA GLY A 206 0.12 -6.70 0.92
C GLY A 206 -0.63 -7.37 2.06
N LYS A 207 -1.66 -8.17 1.77
CA LYS A 207 -2.59 -8.72 2.77
C LYS A 207 -2.28 -10.14 3.23
N GLY A 208 -1.23 -10.77 2.68
CA GLY A 208 -0.68 -12.03 3.18
C GLY A 208 -1.57 -13.26 2.93
N GLY A 209 -2.47 -13.19 1.95
CA GLY A 209 -3.41 -14.24 1.57
C GLY A 209 -4.79 -14.12 2.20
N ASP A 210 -4.93 -13.41 3.32
CA ASP A 210 -6.20 -13.30 4.03
C ASP A 210 -7.25 -12.54 3.20
N PHE A 211 -6.83 -11.53 2.44
CA PHE A 211 -7.72 -10.80 1.55
C PHE A 211 -8.11 -11.65 0.34
N ALA A 212 -7.24 -12.54 -0.14
CA ALA A 212 -7.60 -13.49 -1.19
C ALA A 212 -8.77 -14.40 -0.75
N LEU A 213 -8.79 -14.87 0.50
CA LEU A 213 -9.90 -15.64 1.05
C LEU A 213 -11.19 -14.83 1.08
N LEU A 214 -11.11 -13.57 1.51
CA LEU A 214 -12.26 -12.66 1.54
C LEU A 214 -12.83 -12.42 0.13
N LEU A 215 -11.95 -12.16 -0.85
CA LEU A 215 -12.36 -11.96 -2.24
C LEU A 215 -12.97 -13.23 -2.84
N CYS A 216 -12.46 -14.42 -2.50
CA CYS A 216 -13.07 -15.68 -2.90
C CYS A 216 -14.50 -15.81 -2.36
N ALA A 217 -14.72 -15.44 -1.09
CA ALA A 217 -16.05 -15.47 -0.48
C ALA A 217 -17.02 -14.48 -1.15
N VAL A 218 -16.54 -13.28 -1.50
CA VAL A 218 -17.31 -12.30 -2.28
C VAL A 218 -17.68 -12.85 -3.65
N ILE A 219 -16.70 -13.33 -4.44
CA ILE A 219 -16.95 -13.87 -5.79
C ILE A 219 -17.92 -15.06 -5.75
N LYS A 220 -17.80 -15.93 -4.73
CA LYS A 220 -18.76 -17.03 -4.52
C LYS A 220 -20.18 -16.50 -4.35
N LYS A 221 -20.37 -15.45 -3.54
CA LYS A 221 -21.69 -14.87 -3.28
C LYS A 221 -22.25 -14.12 -4.48
N GLU A 222 -21.40 -13.39 -5.20
CA GLU A 222 -21.82 -12.51 -6.31
C GLU A 222 -22.18 -13.28 -7.57
N SER A 223 -21.34 -14.25 -7.95
CA SER A 223 -21.43 -14.88 -9.26
C SER A 223 -21.32 -16.39 -9.22
N SER A 224 -21.20 -17.01 -8.03
CA SER A 224 -20.85 -18.43 -7.90
C SER A 224 -19.63 -18.79 -8.73
N PHE A 225 -18.59 -17.96 -8.65
CA PHE A 225 -17.37 -18.09 -9.47
C PHE A 225 -17.64 -18.00 -10.99
N GLY A 226 -18.63 -17.20 -11.39
CA GLY A 226 -19.10 -17.03 -12.77
C GLY A 226 -20.25 -17.96 -13.17
N ALA A 227 -20.45 -19.10 -12.49
CA ALA A 227 -21.47 -20.08 -12.87
C ALA A 227 -22.92 -19.59 -12.65
N GLY A 228 -23.11 -18.59 -11.77
CA GLY A 228 -24.41 -18.00 -11.44
C GLY A 228 -24.82 -16.81 -12.32
N LEU A 229 -23.99 -16.41 -13.29
CA LEU A 229 -24.27 -15.29 -14.17
C LEU A 229 -25.36 -15.56 -15.23
N PRO A 230 -25.44 -16.74 -15.88
CA PRO A 230 -26.41 -16.97 -16.95
C PRO A 230 -27.86 -16.69 -16.54
N GLY A 231 -28.55 -15.84 -17.31
CA GLY A 231 -29.95 -15.46 -17.07
C GLY A 231 -30.18 -14.31 -16.07
N SER A 232 -29.12 -13.82 -15.42
CA SER A 232 -29.21 -12.62 -14.56
C SER A 232 -29.24 -11.33 -15.40
N PRO A 233 -30.05 -10.32 -15.04
CA PRO A 233 -30.00 -9.00 -15.69
C PRO A 233 -28.66 -8.29 -15.48
N SER A 234 -27.93 -8.64 -14.43
CA SER A 234 -26.61 -8.09 -14.09
C SER A 234 -25.45 -9.01 -14.49
N ALA A 235 -25.69 -10.02 -15.34
CA ALA A 235 -24.67 -10.97 -15.79
C ALA A 235 -23.44 -10.29 -16.42
N GLY A 236 -23.67 -9.17 -17.10
CA GLY A 236 -22.64 -8.36 -17.73
C GLY A 236 -21.79 -7.54 -16.76
N ASP A 237 -21.96 -7.66 -15.44
CA ASP A 237 -21.10 -6.98 -14.45
C ASP A 237 -19.93 -7.86 -13.98
N GLY A 238 -19.93 -9.15 -14.36
CA GLY A 238 -18.81 -10.05 -14.18
C GLY A 238 -18.64 -10.59 -12.75
N LEU A 239 -17.45 -11.11 -12.45
CA LEU A 239 -17.20 -11.99 -11.29
C LEU A 239 -17.54 -11.38 -9.93
N MET A 240 -17.34 -10.07 -9.76
CA MET A 240 -17.57 -9.34 -8.51
C MET A 240 -18.79 -8.40 -8.58
N GLN A 241 -19.59 -8.49 -9.66
CA GLN A 241 -20.85 -7.76 -9.82
C GLN A 241 -20.77 -6.24 -9.57
N VAL A 242 -19.64 -5.61 -9.89
CA VAL A 242 -19.47 -4.15 -9.75
C VAL A 242 -20.29 -3.46 -10.83
N GLU A 243 -21.35 -2.75 -10.46
CA GLU A 243 -22.28 -2.09 -11.42
C GLU A 243 -21.60 -1.05 -12.34
N PRO A 244 -22.13 -0.79 -13.56
CA PRO A 244 -21.47 0.05 -14.56
C PRO A 244 -21.10 1.46 -14.07
N ASN A 245 -22.01 2.13 -13.37
CA ASN A 245 -21.75 3.48 -12.84
C ASN A 245 -20.63 3.49 -11.81
N THR A 246 -20.58 2.47 -10.94
CA THR A 246 -19.50 2.28 -9.97
C THR A 246 -18.19 2.01 -10.69
N ARG A 247 -18.17 1.16 -11.75
CA ARG A 247 -16.96 0.94 -12.55
C ARG A 247 -16.42 2.24 -13.13
N SER A 248 -17.30 3.04 -13.76
CA SER A 248 -16.95 4.34 -14.34
C SER A 248 -16.36 5.31 -13.30
N ALA A 249 -16.89 5.34 -12.08
CA ALA A 249 -16.39 6.21 -11.01
C ALA A 249 -14.98 5.84 -10.52
N TYR A 250 -14.59 4.56 -10.63
CA TYR A 250 -13.30 4.06 -10.12
C TYR A 250 -12.19 3.95 -11.18
N LEU A 251 -12.43 4.28 -12.46
CA LEU A 251 -11.45 4.05 -13.55
C LEU A 251 -10.08 4.74 -13.31
N SER A 252 -10.10 5.98 -12.82
CA SER A 252 -8.85 6.72 -12.53
C SER A 252 -8.09 6.11 -11.36
N GLN A 253 -8.80 5.72 -10.29
CA GLN A 253 -8.20 5.08 -9.13
C GLN A 253 -7.67 3.68 -9.47
N PHE A 254 -8.40 2.93 -10.31
CA PHE A 254 -7.94 1.65 -10.84
C PHE A 254 -6.62 1.82 -11.60
N SER A 255 -6.58 2.76 -12.55
CA SER A 255 -5.38 3.01 -13.36
C SER A 255 -4.18 3.41 -12.49
N SER A 256 -4.40 4.29 -11.52
CA SER A 256 -3.37 4.69 -10.56
C SER A 256 -2.91 3.54 -9.67
N THR A 257 -3.80 2.62 -9.32
CA THR A 257 -3.48 1.49 -8.43
C THR A 257 -2.74 0.41 -9.21
N PHE A 258 -3.29 -0.06 -10.33
CA PHE A 258 -2.81 -1.25 -11.05
C PHE A 258 -1.90 -0.93 -12.24
N GLY A 259 -1.68 0.35 -12.57
CA GLY A 259 -0.73 0.79 -13.58
C GLY A 259 -1.18 0.60 -15.03
N HIS A 260 -2.47 0.29 -15.26
CA HIS A 260 -3.07 0.12 -16.59
C HIS A 260 -4.55 0.50 -16.57
N ALA A 261 -5.12 0.83 -17.74
CA ALA A 261 -6.53 1.13 -17.87
C ALA A 261 -7.38 -0.13 -17.62
N TYR A 262 -8.52 0.04 -16.95
CA TYR A 262 -9.45 -1.05 -16.67
C TYR A 262 -10.00 -1.68 -17.95
N ASN A 263 -9.85 -2.99 -18.10
CA ASN A 263 -10.43 -3.78 -19.17
C ASN A 263 -11.53 -4.70 -18.63
N HIS A 264 -12.80 -4.36 -18.88
CA HIS A 264 -13.92 -5.14 -18.36
C HIS A 264 -13.98 -6.59 -18.90
N SER A 265 -13.38 -6.88 -20.06
CA SER A 265 -13.27 -8.24 -20.60
C SER A 265 -12.21 -9.08 -19.91
N SER A 266 -11.34 -8.49 -19.08
CA SER A 266 -10.36 -9.19 -18.25
C SER A 266 -11.01 -9.57 -16.91
N GLU A 267 -11.16 -10.87 -16.65
CA GLU A 267 -11.63 -11.38 -15.35
C GLU A 267 -10.70 -10.93 -14.20
N GLN A 268 -9.39 -10.89 -14.45
CA GLN A 268 -8.43 -10.36 -13.48
C GLN A 268 -8.74 -8.90 -13.13
N ASP A 269 -9.09 -8.07 -14.10
CA ASP A 269 -9.40 -6.66 -13.87
C ASP A 269 -10.72 -6.52 -13.12
N GLN A 270 -11.73 -7.36 -13.43
CA GLN A 270 -12.99 -7.40 -12.68
C GLN A 270 -12.73 -7.66 -11.19
N VAL A 271 -11.85 -8.62 -10.88
CA VAL A 271 -11.47 -8.95 -9.49
C VAL A 271 -10.61 -7.83 -8.87
N SER A 272 -9.68 -7.25 -9.63
CA SER A 272 -8.85 -6.12 -9.19
C SER A 272 -9.68 -4.89 -8.84
N LEU A 273 -10.69 -4.57 -9.64
CA LEU A 273 -11.60 -3.44 -9.40
C LEU A 273 -12.47 -3.68 -8.17
N GLY A 274 -13.12 -4.85 -8.07
CA GLY A 274 -13.94 -5.20 -6.91
C GLY A 274 -13.10 -5.23 -5.62
N GLY A 275 -11.88 -5.77 -5.67
CA GLY A 275 -10.97 -5.77 -4.53
C GLY A 275 -10.47 -4.38 -4.13
N LEU A 276 -10.22 -3.49 -5.10
CA LEU A 276 -9.91 -2.07 -4.82
C LEU A 276 -11.05 -1.39 -4.07
N ILE A 277 -12.28 -1.53 -4.57
CA ILE A 277 -13.48 -0.94 -3.95
C ILE A 277 -13.66 -1.50 -2.54
N LEU A 278 -13.63 -2.83 -2.39
CA LEU A 278 -13.82 -3.48 -1.09
C LEU A 278 -12.75 -3.05 -0.07
N ASN A 279 -11.47 -3.01 -0.47
CA ASN A 279 -10.40 -2.56 0.42
C ASN A 279 -10.62 -1.11 0.87
N GLU A 280 -11.11 -0.23 0.00
CA GLU A 280 -11.50 1.14 0.36
C GLU A 280 -12.67 1.14 1.35
N LYS A 281 -13.72 0.33 1.14
CA LYS A 281 -14.86 0.25 2.07
C LYS A 281 -14.43 -0.26 3.44
N ILE A 282 -13.59 -1.29 3.50
CA ILE A 282 -13.06 -1.80 4.77
C ILE A 282 -12.27 -0.71 5.50
N ALA A 283 -11.41 0.02 4.80
CA ALA A 283 -10.65 1.12 5.39
C ALA A 283 -11.56 2.26 5.88
N LYS A 284 -12.57 2.62 5.08
CA LYS A 284 -13.51 3.72 5.38
C LYS A 284 -14.44 3.40 6.55
N PHE A 285 -14.93 2.16 6.63
CA PHE A 285 -15.95 1.74 7.59
C PHE A 285 -15.41 0.86 8.74
N GLY A 286 -14.08 0.75 8.82
CA GLY A 286 -13.32 0.32 10.00
C GLY A 286 -13.15 -1.18 10.17
N ASN A 287 -13.97 -2.03 9.55
CA ASN A 287 -13.84 -3.48 9.65
C ASN A 287 -14.40 -4.20 8.40
N ILE A 288 -14.10 -5.50 8.29
CA ILE A 288 -14.51 -6.35 7.16
C ILE A 288 -16.03 -6.37 7.00
N TYR A 289 -16.76 -6.57 8.10
CA TYR A 289 -18.21 -6.69 8.07
C TYR A 289 -18.88 -5.44 7.48
N ASN A 290 -18.52 -4.26 7.99
CA ASN A 290 -19.03 -2.99 7.48
C ASN A 290 -18.54 -2.73 6.05
N GLY A 291 -17.30 -3.11 5.73
CA GLY A 291 -16.79 -3.04 4.37
C GLY A 291 -17.63 -3.83 3.38
N LEU A 292 -18.02 -5.07 3.72
CA LEU A 292 -18.90 -5.92 2.92
C LEU A 292 -20.32 -5.33 2.80
N LEU A 293 -20.87 -4.81 3.90
CA LEU A 293 -22.17 -4.17 3.92
C LEU A 293 -22.20 -3.00 2.94
N HIS A 294 -21.19 -2.12 2.99
CA HIS A 294 -21.12 -0.95 2.12
C HIS A 294 -20.58 -1.24 0.72
N TYR A 295 -19.91 -2.38 0.51
CA TYR A 295 -19.60 -2.88 -0.83
C TYR A 295 -20.88 -3.24 -1.58
N ASN A 296 -21.76 -4.03 -0.95
CA ASN A 296 -23.03 -4.44 -1.56
C ASN A 296 -24.08 -3.32 -1.57
N GLY A 297 -24.17 -2.52 -0.51
CA GLY A 297 -25.23 -1.52 -0.35
C GLY A 297 -24.86 -0.09 -0.70
N GLY A 298 -23.59 0.19 -0.93
CA GLY A 298 -23.08 1.56 -1.03
C GLY A 298 -23.00 2.28 0.31
N ASP A 299 -22.41 3.48 0.29
CA ASP A 299 -22.07 4.23 1.50
C ASP A 299 -23.30 4.73 2.28
N TYR A 300 -24.44 4.87 1.60
CA TYR A 300 -25.69 5.41 2.16
C TYR A 300 -26.83 4.38 2.20
N TRP A 301 -26.48 3.09 2.29
CA TRP A 301 -27.47 2.01 2.36
C TRP A 301 -28.45 2.18 3.52
N TYR A 302 -29.70 1.80 3.29
CA TYR A 302 -30.75 1.67 4.30
C TYR A 302 -31.64 0.45 3.98
N PRO A 303 -32.31 -0.16 4.98
CA PRO A 303 -33.24 -1.27 4.75
C PRO A 303 -34.35 -0.88 3.77
N GLY A 304 -34.48 -1.63 2.67
CA GLY A 304 -35.43 -1.35 1.59
C GLY A 304 -34.85 -0.60 0.39
N ALA A 305 -33.58 -0.22 0.42
CA ALA A 305 -32.88 0.32 -0.75
C ALA A 305 -32.88 -0.68 -1.92
N THR A 306 -32.84 -0.16 -3.15
CA THR A 306 -32.80 -0.95 -4.39
C THR A 306 -31.54 -0.66 -5.20
N ASP A 307 -31.07 -1.65 -5.93
CA ASP A 307 -29.93 -1.51 -6.85
C ASP A 307 -30.33 -0.88 -8.19
N SER A 308 -29.36 -0.71 -9.10
CA SER A 308 -29.60 -0.10 -10.42
C SER A 308 -30.54 -0.91 -11.32
N TYR A 309 -30.78 -2.18 -10.97
CA TYR A 309 -31.71 -3.10 -11.65
C TYR A 309 -33.09 -3.15 -10.97
N GLY A 310 -33.33 -2.34 -9.94
CA GLY A 310 -34.59 -2.30 -9.19
C GLY A 310 -34.78 -3.47 -8.22
N ARG A 311 -33.73 -4.23 -7.92
CA ARG A 311 -33.78 -5.37 -6.99
C ARG A 311 -33.52 -4.87 -5.55
N PRO A 312 -34.16 -5.47 -4.53
CA PRO A 312 -33.88 -5.13 -3.13
C PRO A 312 -32.43 -5.44 -2.74
N ILE A 313 -31.78 -4.50 -2.07
CA ILE A 313 -30.43 -4.65 -1.52
C ILE A 313 -30.51 -5.13 -0.06
N LEU A 314 -30.17 -6.39 0.17
CA LEU A 314 -30.12 -7.01 1.49
C LEU A 314 -28.69 -7.00 2.06
N ALA A 315 -28.12 -5.79 2.27
CA ALA A 315 -26.69 -5.63 2.55
C ALA A 315 -26.20 -6.27 3.85
N ASN A 316 -27.04 -6.27 4.90
CA ASN A 316 -26.74 -6.97 6.14
C ASN A 316 -26.66 -8.50 5.94
N GLN A 317 -27.65 -9.08 5.26
CA GLN A 317 -27.66 -10.52 4.96
C GLN A 317 -26.50 -10.91 4.05
N TYR A 318 -26.16 -10.04 3.10
CA TYR A 318 -24.97 -10.21 2.27
C TYR A 318 -23.70 -10.27 3.13
N ALA A 319 -23.49 -9.29 4.01
CA ALA A 319 -22.31 -9.23 4.87
C ALA A 319 -22.22 -10.46 5.79
N ASP A 320 -23.34 -10.88 6.38
CA ASP A 320 -23.40 -12.10 7.23
C ASP A 320 -22.93 -13.34 6.46
N VAL A 321 -23.48 -13.58 5.25
CA VAL A 321 -23.18 -14.75 4.44
C VAL A 321 -21.73 -14.75 3.95
N VAL A 322 -21.24 -13.60 3.46
CA VAL A 322 -19.88 -13.49 2.96
C VAL A 322 -18.87 -13.60 4.09
N TYR A 323 -19.10 -12.94 5.22
CA TYR A 323 -18.20 -13.03 6.37
C TYR A 323 -18.14 -14.45 6.94
N GLY A 324 -19.29 -15.14 7.03
CA GLY A 324 -19.33 -16.55 7.43
C GLY A 324 -18.55 -17.46 6.47
N THR A 325 -18.67 -17.24 5.16
CA THR A 325 -17.91 -17.98 4.14
C THR A 325 -16.41 -17.71 4.27
N TYR A 326 -16.02 -16.44 4.43
CA TYR A 326 -14.63 -16.01 4.65
C TYR A 326 -14.02 -16.68 5.89
N LYS A 327 -14.75 -16.74 7.01
CA LYS A 327 -14.31 -17.49 8.20
C LYS A 327 -14.20 -18.98 7.95
N GLY A 328 -15.13 -19.58 7.19
CA GLY A 328 -15.06 -20.97 6.76
C GLY A 328 -13.83 -21.30 5.91
N TYR A 329 -13.31 -20.31 5.18
CA TYR A 329 -12.05 -20.42 4.43
C TYR A 329 -10.78 -20.24 5.27
N GLY A 330 -10.91 -19.99 6.58
CA GLY A 330 -9.79 -19.77 7.48
C GLY A 330 -9.36 -18.31 7.64
N GLY A 331 -10.23 -17.37 7.25
CA GLY A 331 -9.99 -15.94 7.40
C GLY A 331 -9.75 -15.50 8.86
N LYS A 332 -8.67 -14.77 9.11
CA LYS A 332 -8.19 -14.44 10.47
C LYS A 332 -8.73 -13.11 11.02
N ASN A 333 -9.05 -12.14 10.16
CA ASN A 333 -9.42 -10.76 10.53
C ASN A 333 -10.93 -10.51 10.70
#